data_AF-A0A524G7L6-F1
#
_entry.id   AF-A0A524G7L6-F1
#
_cell.length_a   1.000
_cell.length_b   1.000
_cell.length_c   1.000
_cell.angle_alpha   90.00
_cell.angle_beta   90.00
_cell.angle_gamma   90.00
#
_symmetry.space_group_name_H-M   'P 1'
#
loop_
_entity.id
_entity.type
_entity.pdbx_description
1 polymer ?
#
loop_
_entity_poly.entity_id
_entity_poly.type
_entity_poly.pdbx_seq_one_letter_code
_entity_poly.pdbx_strand_id
1 'polypeptide(L)'
;TAALAISIRAVLEEDMSEIDQLEKLEAQSDNEAADMFKEIVDYLGRYRDISNIAMFYIIVGRYLERAADQAINIAESAIFLVTGERKKLGKAYEGIDDISDLVLDI
;
A
#
# COMPACT_ATOMS: atom_id res chain seq x y z
N THR A 1 8.04 4.70 1.04
CA THR A 1 9.26 4.93 0.22
C THR A 1 9.71 3.67 -0.50
N ALA A 2 9.57 2.47 0.09
CA ALA A 2 9.89 1.19 -0.57
C ALA A 2 9.10 0.96 -1.88
N ALA A 3 7.78 1.17 -1.87
CA ALA A 3 6.94 0.98 -3.07
C ALA A 3 7.45 1.78 -4.28
N LEU A 4 7.66 3.09 -4.10
CA LEU A 4 8.18 3.95 -5.16
C LEU A 4 9.59 3.54 -5.63
N ALA A 5 10.45 3.10 -4.72
CA ALA A 5 11.79 2.64 -5.08
C ALA A 5 11.74 1.38 -5.95
N ILE A 6 10.88 0.42 -5.60
CA ILE A 6 10.65 -0.80 -6.38
C ILE A 6 10.08 -0.44 -7.76
N SER A 7 9.08 0.45 -7.83
CA SER A 7 8.51 0.91 -9.10
C SER A 7 9.55 1.57 -10.01
N ILE A 8 10.44 2.40 -9.44
CA ILE A 8 11.48 3.08 -10.21
C ILE A 8 12.54 2.09 -10.72
N ARG A 9 12.99 1.15 -9.88
CA ARG A 9 13.91 0.07 -10.31
C ARG A 9 13.31 -0.77 -11.43
N ALA A 10 12.05 -1.18 -11.26
CA ALA A 10 11.32 -1.94 -12.28
C ALA A 10 11.26 -1.22 -13.64
N VAL A 11 11.11 0.12 -13.64
CA VAL A 11 11.08 0.91 -14.89
C VAL A 11 12.47 1.15 -15.47
N LEU A 12 13.44 1.58 -14.64
CA LEU A 12 14.72 2.08 -15.13
C LEU A 12 15.77 0.98 -15.34
N GLU A 13 15.68 -0.08 -14.56
CA GLU A 13 16.66 -1.17 -14.54
C GLU A 13 16.06 -2.48 -15.08
N GLU A 14 14.77 -2.48 -15.44
CA GLU A 14 14.01 -3.67 -15.85
C GLU A 14 14.02 -4.79 -14.77
N ASP A 15 14.30 -4.42 -13.52
CA ASP A 15 14.40 -5.36 -12.40
C ASP A 15 13.03 -5.58 -11.76
N MET A 16 12.45 -6.75 -12.02
CA MET A 16 11.15 -7.17 -11.49
C MET A 16 11.26 -8.06 -10.24
N SER A 17 12.47 -8.24 -9.68
CA SER A 17 12.72 -9.19 -8.58
C SER A 17 11.94 -8.86 -7.30
N GLU A 18 11.62 -7.59 -7.07
CA GLU A 18 10.93 -7.11 -5.87
C GLU A 18 9.42 -6.85 -6.08
N ILE A 19 8.84 -7.19 -7.24
CA ILE A 19 7.41 -6.94 -7.53
C ILE A 19 6.49 -7.70 -6.57
N ASP A 20 6.83 -8.92 -6.16
CA ASP A 20 6.02 -9.66 -5.17
C ASP A 20 6.06 -8.98 -3.79
N GLN A 21 7.21 -8.46 -3.41
CA GLN A 21 7.35 -7.69 -2.18
C GLN A 21 6.54 -6.39 -2.22
N LEU A 22 6.42 -5.75 -3.38
CA LEU A 22 5.52 -4.61 -3.58
C LEU A 22 4.05 -4.99 -3.32
N GLU A 23 3.55 -6.11 -3.87
CA GLU A 23 2.17 -6.57 -3.64
C GLU A 23 1.91 -6.89 -2.16
N LYS A 24 2.91 -7.46 -1.46
CA LYS A 24 2.80 -7.75 -0.04
C LYS A 24 2.75 -6.48 0.82
N LEU A 25 3.62 -5.50 0.51
CA LEU A 25 3.67 -4.22 1.23
C LEU A 25 2.40 -3.41 1.07
N GLU A 26 1.78 -3.45 -0.12
CA GLU A 26 0.49 -2.82 -0.38
C GLU A 26 -0.61 -3.43 0.50
N ALA A 27 -0.77 -4.75 0.49
CA ALA A 27 -1.81 -5.40 1.27
C ALA A 27 -1.63 -5.19 2.79
N GLN A 28 -0.38 -5.14 3.28
CA GLN A 28 -0.10 -4.75 4.65
C GLN A 28 -0.54 -3.30 4.93
N SER A 29 -0.20 -2.36 4.04
CA SER A 29 -0.56 -0.95 4.18
C SER A 29 -2.08 -0.73 4.21
N ASP A 30 -2.83 -1.50 3.42
CA ASP A 30 -4.30 -1.43 3.39
C ASP A 30 -4.91 -1.92 4.70
N ASN A 31 -4.41 -3.03 5.23
CA ASN A 31 -4.85 -3.58 6.53
C ASN A 31 -4.54 -2.59 7.67
N GLU A 32 -3.34 -2.03 7.71
CA GLU A 32 -2.95 -1.04 8.71
C GLU A 32 -3.81 0.24 8.61
N ALA A 33 -4.13 0.68 7.40
CA ALA A 33 -5.01 1.84 7.20
C ALA A 33 -6.44 1.58 7.68
N ALA A 34 -6.98 0.38 7.42
CA ALA A 34 -8.30 -0.02 7.89
C ALA A 34 -8.38 -0.06 9.42
N ASP A 35 -7.36 -0.63 10.08
CA ASP A 35 -7.31 -0.71 11.54
C ASP A 35 -7.11 0.66 12.20
N MET A 36 -6.23 1.49 11.64
CA MET A 36 -6.06 2.87 12.07
C MET A 36 -7.38 3.66 11.97
N PHE A 37 -8.15 3.45 10.90
CA PHE A 37 -9.44 4.12 10.73
C PHE A 37 -10.46 3.67 11.78
N LYS A 38 -10.54 2.36 12.07
CA LYS A 38 -11.40 1.84 13.15
C LYS A 38 -11.05 2.46 14.49
N GLU A 39 -9.75 2.57 14.80
CA GLU A 39 -9.26 3.16 16.05
C GLU A 39 -9.63 4.65 16.16
N ILE A 40 -9.43 5.43 15.09
CA ILE A 40 -9.82 6.85 15.05
C ILE A 40 -11.33 7.01 15.29
N VAL A 41 -12.17 6.17 14.68
CA VAL A 41 -13.63 6.21 14.87
C VAL A 41 -14.01 5.89 16.31
N ASP A 42 -13.40 4.87 16.93
CA ASP A 42 -13.63 4.54 18.35
C ASP A 42 -13.26 5.71 19.26
N TYR A 43 -12.10 6.35 19.03
CA TYR A 43 -11.69 7.51 19.81
C TYR A 43 -12.63 8.71 19.61
N LEU A 44 -13.13 8.96 18.39
CA LEU A 44 -14.08 10.05 18.12
C LEU A 44 -15.41 9.85 18.86
N GLY A 45 -15.81 8.59 19.09
CA GLY A 45 -16.97 8.25 19.92
C GLY A 45 -16.76 8.54 21.41
N ARG A 46 -15.51 8.50 21.89
CA ARG A 46 -15.15 8.63 23.31
C ARG A 46 -14.71 10.05 23.71
N TYR A 47 -14.08 10.79 22.81
CA TYR A 47 -13.46 12.08 23.09
C TYR A 47 -13.94 13.16 22.11
N ARG A 48 -14.42 14.29 22.61
CA ARG A 48 -14.95 15.40 21.78
C ARG A 48 -13.86 16.30 21.18
N ASP A 49 -12.70 16.38 21.80
CA ASP A 49 -11.66 17.37 21.47
C ASP A 49 -10.60 16.87 20.48
N ILE A 50 -10.77 15.67 19.91
CA ILE A 50 -9.79 15.08 18.98
C ILE A 50 -10.20 15.20 17.50
N SER A 51 -11.37 15.77 17.22
CA SER A 51 -11.98 15.82 15.87
C SER A 51 -11.04 16.40 14.81
N ASN A 52 -10.28 17.45 15.15
CA ASN A 52 -9.33 18.07 14.22
C ASN A 52 -8.13 17.15 13.91
N ILE A 53 -7.59 16.49 14.93
CA ILE A 53 -6.44 15.57 14.76
C ILE A 53 -6.89 14.35 13.94
N ALA A 54 -8.06 13.79 14.24
CA ALA A 54 -8.65 12.70 13.47
C ALA A 54 -8.82 13.07 11.98
N MET A 55 -9.33 14.28 11.70
CA MET A 55 -9.45 14.78 10.33
C MET A 55 -8.09 14.87 9.62
N PHE A 56 -7.05 15.39 10.28
CA PHE A 56 -5.71 15.46 9.70
C PHE A 56 -5.15 14.07 9.41
N TYR A 57 -5.32 13.10 10.31
CA TYR A 57 -4.91 11.72 10.09
C TYR A 57 -5.59 11.11 8.87
N ILE A 58 -6.91 11.26 8.73
CA ILE A 58 -7.65 10.76 7.56
C ILE A 58 -7.13 11.38 6.26
N ILE A 59 -6.87 12.69 6.26
CA ILE A 59 -6.36 13.41 5.08
C ILE A 59 -4.96 12.89 4.71
N VAL A 60 -4.05 12.78 5.67
CA VAL A 60 -2.69 12.28 5.45
C VAL A 60 -2.72 10.84 4.95
N GLY A 61 -3.51 9.96 5.58
CA GLY A 61 -3.67 8.57 5.17
C GLY A 61 -4.13 8.45 3.71
N ARG A 62 -5.14 9.24 3.31
CA ARG A 62 -5.63 9.29 1.93
C ARG A 62 -4.58 9.79 0.93
N TYR A 63 -3.71 10.70 1.31
CA TYR A 63 -2.61 11.12 0.43
C TYR A 63 -1.53 10.05 0.28
N LEU A 64 -1.26 9.29 1.34
CA LEU A 64 -0.32 8.17 1.30
C LEU A 64 -0.85 7.03 0.41
N GLU A 65 -2.12 6.67 0.55
CA GLU A 65 -2.82 5.69 -0.31
C GLU A 65 -2.69 6.08 -1.79
N ARG A 66 -3.03 7.33 -2.14
CA ARG A 66 -2.90 7.83 -3.52
C ARG A 66 -1.47 7.77 -4.06
N ALA A 67 -0.47 7.99 -3.21
CA ALA A 67 0.93 7.88 -3.61
C ALA A 67 1.34 6.42 -3.84
N ALA A 68 0.83 5.49 -3.02
CA ALA A 68 1.02 4.06 -3.21
C ALA A 68 0.36 3.56 -4.50
N ASP A 69 -0.90 3.95 -4.76
CA ASP A 69 -1.61 3.68 -6.01
C ASP A 69 -0.81 4.13 -7.23
N GLN A 70 -0.23 5.34 -7.18
CA GLN A 70 0.59 5.84 -8.29
C GLN A 70 1.86 5.00 -8.48
N ALA A 71 2.51 4.57 -7.40
CA ALA A 71 3.67 3.69 -7.48
C ALA A 71 3.30 2.33 -8.12
N ILE A 72 2.13 1.79 -7.81
CA ILE A 72 1.64 0.53 -8.40
C ILE A 72 1.36 0.70 -9.89
N ASN A 73 0.64 1.76 -10.27
CA ASN A 73 0.37 2.03 -11.68
C ASN A 73 1.67 2.17 -12.50
N ILE A 74 2.73 2.73 -11.91
CA ILE A 74 4.06 2.81 -12.53
C ILE A 74 4.66 1.40 -12.67
N ALA A 75 4.61 0.56 -11.62
CA ALA A 75 5.13 -0.79 -11.64
C ALA A 75 4.39 -1.69 -12.66
N GLU A 76 3.07 -1.61 -12.76
CA GLU A 76 2.26 -2.31 -13.78
C GLU A 76 2.66 -1.88 -15.20
N SER A 77 2.90 -0.57 -15.39
CA SER A 77 3.37 -0.04 -16.66
C SER A 77 4.77 -0.56 -17.01
N ALA A 78 5.65 -0.68 -16.01
CA ALA A 78 6.99 -1.24 -16.16
C ALA A 78 6.94 -2.71 -16.61
N ILE A 79 6.11 -3.52 -15.94
CA ILE A 79 5.90 -4.93 -16.29
C ILE A 79 5.46 -5.02 -17.75
N PHE A 80 4.45 -4.25 -18.15
CA PHE A 80 3.97 -4.26 -19.53
C PHE A 80 5.04 -3.84 -20.55
N LEU A 81 5.89 -2.86 -20.23
CA LEU A 81 6.98 -2.43 -21.11
C LEU A 81 8.04 -3.51 -21.31
N VAL A 82 8.40 -4.25 -20.25
CA VAL A 82 9.45 -5.27 -20.30
C VAL A 82 8.94 -6.60 -20.87
N THR A 83 7.75 -7.05 -20.45
CA THR A 83 7.22 -8.38 -20.78
C THR A 83 6.28 -8.38 -21.98
N GLY A 84 5.68 -7.23 -22.31
CA GLY A 84 4.58 -7.13 -23.26
C GLY A 84 3.22 -7.58 -22.71
N GLU A 85 3.15 -8.02 -21.46
CA GLU A 85 1.94 -8.54 -20.82
C GLU A 85 1.40 -7.57 -19.76
N ARG A 86 0.08 -7.36 -19.74
CA ARG A 86 -0.54 -6.58 -18.67
C ARG A 86 -0.73 -7.47 -17.45
N LYS A 87 0.01 -7.20 -16.38
CA LYS A 87 -0.26 -7.70 -15.02
C LYS A 87 -0.96 -6.60 -14.22
N LYS A 88 -2.02 -6.98 -13.50
CA LYS A 88 -2.65 -6.12 -12.50
C LYS A 88 -2.12 -6.51 -11.12
N LEU A 89 -1.49 -5.58 -10.43
CA LEU A 89 -0.94 -5.75 -9.09
C LEU A 89 -2.00 -5.38 -8.03
N GLY A 90 -1.74 -5.71 -6.77
CA GLY A 90 -2.65 -5.43 -5.65
C GLY A 90 -3.82 -6.38 -5.52
N LYS A 91 -3.82 -7.48 -6.28
CA LYS A 91 -4.83 -8.55 -6.17
C LYS A 91 -4.30 -9.84 -5.56
N ALA A 92 -2.98 -10.01 -5.50
CA ALA A 92 -2.39 -11.26 -5.00
C ALA A 92 -2.73 -11.54 -3.53
N TYR A 93 -2.89 -10.48 -2.73
CA TYR A 93 -3.14 -10.56 -1.29
C TYR A 93 -4.48 -9.91 -0.86
N GLU A 94 -5.38 -9.63 -1.82
CA GLU A 94 -6.68 -9.00 -1.57
C GLU A 94 -7.56 -9.91 -0.70
N GLY A 95 -7.99 -9.41 0.48
CA GLY A 95 -8.80 -10.17 1.43
C GLY A 95 -8.04 -11.10 2.37
N ILE A 96 -6.71 -10.96 2.47
CA ILE A 96 -5.91 -11.64 3.48
C ILE A 96 -5.85 -10.74 4.73
N ASP A 97 -6.69 -11.06 5.72
CA ASP A 97 -6.83 -10.30 6.96
C ASP A 97 -5.61 -10.41 7.89
N ASP A 98 -4.80 -11.46 7.74
CA ASP A 98 -3.61 -11.70 8.57
C ASP A 98 -2.40 -12.05 7.69
N ILE A 99 -1.63 -11.02 7.33
CA ILE A 99 -0.38 -11.14 6.58
C ILE A 99 0.80 -11.37 7.55
N SER A 100 0.58 -11.26 8.87
CA SER A 100 1.65 -11.34 9.87
C SER A 100 2.31 -12.73 9.93
N ASP A 101 1.57 -13.80 9.61
CA ASP A 101 2.10 -15.16 9.46
C ASP A 101 3.00 -15.34 8.23
N LEU A 102 2.92 -14.47 7.22
CA LEU A 102 3.81 -14.47 6.06
C LEU A 102 5.09 -13.65 6.29
N VAL A 103 5.16 -12.88 7.38
CA VAL A 103 6.20 -11.85 7.64
C VAL A 103 7.33 -12.38 8.54
N LEU A 104 7.19 -13.58 9.13
CA LEU A 104 8.22 -14.14 10.03
C LEU A 104 9.57 -14.50 9.37
N ASP A 105 9.73 -14.32 8.06
CA ASP A 105 10.98 -14.59 7.32
C ASP A 105 11.73 -13.31 6.87
N ILE A 106 11.57 -12.17 7.57
CA ILE A 106 12.49 -11.01 7.44
C ILE A 106 13.33 -10.83 8.70
#